data_AF-A0A349K0M0-F1
#
_entry.id   AF-A0A349K0M0-F1
#
_cell.length_a   1.000
_cell.length_b   1.000
_cell.length_c   1.000
_cell.angle_alpha   90.00
_cell.angle_beta   90.00
_cell.angle_gamma   90.00
#
_symmetry.space_group_name_H-M   'P 1'
#
loop_
_entity.id
_entity.type
_entity.pdbx_description
1 polymer ?
#
loop_
_entity_poly.entity_id
_entity_poly.type
_entity_poly.pdbx_seq_one_letter_code
_entity_poly.pdbx_strand_id
1 'polypeptide(L)'
;MASEDLARHLEAAGHLEKGQWKEAREIYRELNARARESLRPHARLGFARATAGLGKHRDAIDLLRAFPIDGSGEMVERERWRTAVAVELGRMLGRQGRVEEALAELEKALVTLGTKRQDVAGRVWVRLEMASLLAGSERRKAAIKLLTESLPELESVERAGLRACQKARLAEIYMADGERDWAVTLLEQIRHDPQLDRQQFMAAEALVEGRELKKEVTGRLRLRKEDDYLAIESEGRFELRIAGKKNKGQLRVSDAGRTVTHWFNLEDDPFRTTNLVGSGSLLQVSDPAAADQFRSTGPGTIEILEDLPARFRFRRRDLVSSGSRFEEYTIYPTGQVFVLIGDERSPAAESRSQSVLTTACNGNLNWWQVTDSGMGWPGAPITRSEGCLLLASGLSIPSNRRSLPDDLLLLPSRAGRYLVTLDPQDPARWMFSFPEAGEGGRIAIQLRVFPRNLDSLDAAETYRKDYQSPAKLRMRAGKVDTDEIGDLNADGYNESEGCYVVRGGRTVVLDAGGNDRMQPAIKFLSSGVNGIPDVLVDGKLAERSAYNLAWLEGDALLLHWLGTVSAGERMVFSLR
;
A
#
# COMPACT_ATOMS: atom_id res chain seq x y z
N MET A 1 23.34 10.73 -7.24
CA MET A 1 23.52 10.75 -5.77
C MET A 1 22.27 10.26 -5.02
N ALA A 2 21.13 10.98 -5.00
CA ALA A 2 19.96 10.55 -4.19
C ALA A 2 19.32 9.21 -4.64
N SER A 3 19.22 8.97 -5.94
CA SER A 3 18.75 7.70 -6.52
C SER A 3 19.73 6.53 -6.26
N GLU A 4 21.02 6.83 -6.14
CA GLU A 4 22.09 5.83 -5.97
C GLU A 4 22.21 5.32 -4.52
N ASP A 5 22.18 6.23 -3.53
CA ASP A 5 22.22 5.85 -2.10
C ASP A 5 21.06 4.93 -1.71
N LEU A 6 19.97 5.09 -2.43
CA LEU A 6 18.72 4.45 -2.18
C LEU A 6 18.59 3.11 -2.90
N ALA A 7 19.06 3.03 -4.14
CA ALA A 7 19.30 1.73 -4.78
C ALA A 7 20.21 0.86 -3.91
N ARG A 8 21.27 1.46 -3.34
CA ARG A 8 22.15 0.79 -2.36
C ARG A 8 21.44 0.41 -1.06
N HIS A 9 20.55 1.24 -0.53
CA HIS A 9 19.78 0.90 0.68
C HIS A 9 18.96 -0.37 0.47
N LEU A 10 18.31 -0.45 -0.69
CA LEU A 10 17.45 -1.56 -1.02
C LEU A 10 18.26 -2.82 -1.36
N GLU A 11 19.39 -2.70 -2.07
CA GLU A 11 20.38 -3.77 -2.25
C GLU A 11 20.81 -4.36 -0.90
N ALA A 12 21.15 -3.48 0.06
CA ALA A 12 21.50 -3.89 1.41
C ALA A 12 20.33 -4.54 2.17
N ALA A 13 19.09 -4.15 1.88
CA ALA A 13 17.90 -4.77 2.44
C ALA A 13 17.70 -6.18 1.90
N GLY A 14 17.87 -6.38 0.59
CA GLY A 14 17.84 -7.70 -0.04
C GLY A 14 18.93 -8.63 0.51
N HIS A 15 20.14 -8.09 0.76
CA HIS A 15 21.19 -8.83 1.45
C HIS A 15 20.81 -9.19 2.90
N LEU A 16 20.19 -8.28 3.66
CA LEU A 16 19.68 -8.56 5.00
C LEU A 16 18.68 -9.73 5.01
N GLU A 17 17.72 -9.75 4.08
CA GLU A 17 16.71 -10.79 3.99
C GLU A 17 17.31 -12.16 3.64
N LYS A 18 18.32 -12.18 2.77
CA LYS A 18 19.06 -13.39 2.38
C LYS A 18 20.07 -13.85 3.45
N GLY A 19 20.19 -13.14 4.57
CA GLY A 19 21.17 -13.43 5.63
C GLY A 19 22.63 -13.12 5.24
N GLN A 20 22.84 -12.31 4.20
CA GLN A 20 24.14 -11.86 3.72
C GLN A 20 24.61 -10.65 4.55
N TRP A 21 24.90 -10.91 5.83
CA TRP A 21 25.10 -9.87 6.84
C TRP A 21 26.31 -8.97 6.58
N LYS A 22 27.36 -9.49 5.93
CA LYS A 22 28.61 -8.75 5.70
C LYS A 22 28.38 -7.69 4.62
N GLU A 23 27.80 -8.11 3.51
CA GLU A 23 27.46 -7.30 2.35
C GLU A 23 26.49 -6.18 2.75
N ALA A 24 25.40 -6.55 3.43
CA ALA A 24 24.45 -5.56 3.95
C ALA A 24 25.12 -4.55 4.89
N ARG A 25 25.98 -5.00 5.81
CA ARG A 25 26.65 -4.12 6.79
C ARG A 25 27.56 -3.11 6.10
N GLU A 26 28.32 -3.53 5.10
CA GLU A 26 29.25 -2.66 4.38
C GLU A 26 28.49 -1.52 3.68
N ILE A 27 27.41 -1.85 2.98
CA ILE A 27 26.58 -0.87 2.29
C ILE A 27 25.89 0.07 3.30
N TYR A 28 25.26 -0.47 4.35
CA TYR A 28 24.58 0.36 5.34
C TYR A 28 25.52 1.30 6.11
N ARG A 29 26.77 0.88 6.36
CA ARG A 29 27.79 1.74 6.97
C ARG A 29 28.10 2.94 6.09
N GLU A 30 28.27 2.73 4.79
CA GLU A 30 28.52 3.82 3.83
C GLU A 30 27.33 4.77 3.78
N LEU A 31 26.11 4.23 3.68
CA LEU A 31 24.88 5.01 3.65
C LEU A 31 24.67 5.81 4.94
N ASN A 32 24.89 5.22 6.11
CA ASN A 32 24.76 5.94 7.37
C ASN A 32 25.70 7.16 7.46
N ALA A 33 26.86 7.12 6.80
CA ALA A 33 27.83 8.22 6.79
C ALA A 33 27.51 9.32 5.77
N ARG A 34 26.97 8.95 4.60
CA ARG A 34 26.86 9.87 3.45
C ARG A 34 25.43 10.20 3.02
N ALA A 35 24.45 9.38 3.42
CA ALA A 35 23.08 9.54 2.98
C ALA A 35 22.43 10.81 3.55
N ARG A 36 21.39 11.25 2.85
CA ARG A 36 20.49 12.33 3.25
C ARG A 36 19.85 12.03 4.62
N GLU A 37 19.43 13.08 5.31
CA GLU A 37 18.82 12.98 6.64
C GLU A 37 17.57 12.09 6.67
N SER A 38 16.81 12.04 5.58
CA SER A 38 15.63 11.18 5.43
C SER A 38 15.95 9.68 5.41
N LEU A 39 17.06 9.29 4.76
CA LEU A 39 17.48 7.90 4.59
C LEU A 39 18.36 7.40 5.75
N ARG A 40 19.05 8.31 6.42
CA ARG A 40 20.02 7.99 7.47
C ARG A 40 19.42 7.16 8.63
N PRO A 41 18.21 7.44 9.16
CA PRO A 41 17.58 6.61 10.19
C PRO A 41 17.39 5.14 9.75
N HIS A 42 16.91 4.92 8.52
CA HIS A 42 16.70 3.57 7.98
C HIS A 42 18.03 2.85 7.75
N ALA A 43 19.00 3.53 7.14
CA ALA A 43 20.33 2.98 6.93
C ALA A 43 21.02 2.62 8.25
N ARG A 44 20.84 3.44 9.29
CA ARG A 44 21.38 3.17 10.63
C ARG A 44 20.71 1.96 11.29
N LEU A 45 19.40 1.81 11.14
CA LEU A 45 18.70 0.63 11.65
C LEU A 45 19.14 -0.65 10.91
N GLY A 46 19.24 -0.59 9.58
CA GLY A 46 19.81 -1.67 8.76
C GLY A 46 21.24 -2.01 9.17
N PHE A 47 22.07 -0.99 9.43
CA PHE A 47 23.45 -1.16 9.89
C PHE A 47 23.51 -1.90 11.24
N ALA A 48 22.66 -1.53 12.19
CA ALA A 48 22.57 -2.20 13.49
C ALA A 48 22.16 -3.67 13.33
N ARG A 49 21.15 -3.96 12.51
CA ARG A 49 20.69 -5.33 12.24
C ARG A 49 21.75 -6.19 11.58
N ALA A 50 22.40 -5.69 10.53
CA ALA A 50 23.47 -6.42 9.85
C ALA A 50 24.67 -6.66 10.79
N THR A 51 24.98 -5.68 11.65
CA THR A 51 26.02 -5.82 12.69
C THR A 51 25.66 -6.88 13.72
N ALA A 52 24.39 -6.94 14.16
CA ALA A 52 23.91 -8.02 15.03
C ALA A 52 23.92 -9.39 14.35
N GLY A 53 23.58 -9.47 13.05
CA GLY A 53 23.63 -10.70 12.25
C GLY A 53 25.04 -11.30 12.13
N LEU A 54 26.08 -10.47 12.19
CA LEU A 54 27.48 -10.89 12.28
C LEU A 54 27.92 -11.30 13.71
N GLY A 55 27.01 -11.38 14.68
CA GLY A 55 27.32 -11.69 16.07
C GLY A 55 27.93 -10.53 16.87
N LYS A 56 28.04 -9.33 16.28
CA LYS A 56 28.59 -8.12 16.95
C LYS A 56 27.51 -7.39 17.74
N HIS A 57 26.91 -8.09 18.69
CA HIS A 57 25.72 -7.60 19.40
C HIS A 57 25.97 -6.33 20.21
N ARG A 58 27.15 -6.18 20.82
CA ARG A 58 27.52 -4.97 21.55
C ARG A 58 27.52 -3.73 20.65
N ASP A 59 28.22 -3.81 19.51
CA ASP A 59 28.28 -2.72 18.52
C ASP A 59 26.88 -2.35 18.01
N ALA A 60 26.04 -3.36 17.74
CA ALA A 60 24.66 -3.13 17.29
C ALA A 60 23.80 -2.40 18.34
N ILE A 61 23.93 -2.77 19.61
CA ILE A 61 23.26 -2.10 20.73
C ILE A 61 23.73 -0.65 20.86
N ASP A 62 25.04 -0.41 20.78
CA ASP A 62 25.61 0.94 20.87
C ASP A 62 25.13 1.83 19.70
N LEU A 63 25.00 1.26 18.49
CA LEU A 63 24.43 1.95 17.33
C LEU A 63 22.97 2.40 17.56
N LEU A 64 22.15 1.55 18.18
CA LEU A 64 20.74 1.85 18.49
C LEU A 64 20.60 2.85 19.65
N ARG A 65 21.47 2.79 20.67
CA ARG A 65 21.46 3.76 21.77
C ARG A 65 21.84 5.17 21.33
N ALA A 66 22.79 5.27 20.41
CA ALA A 66 23.22 6.55 19.85
C ALA A 66 22.32 7.02 18.68
N PHE A 67 21.17 6.39 18.44
CA PHE A 67 20.29 6.72 17.33
C PHE A 67 19.72 8.15 17.51
N PRO A 68 19.84 9.04 16.49
CA PRO A 68 19.55 10.47 16.63
C PRO A 68 18.05 10.75 16.48
N ILE A 69 17.27 10.24 17.43
CA ILE A 69 15.80 10.36 17.45
C ILE A 69 15.35 11.82 17.43
N ASP A 70 16.02 12.71 18.16
CA ASP A 70 15.58 14.10 18.27
C ASP A 70 15.91 14.94 17.02
N GLY A 71 16.77 14.42 16.13
CA GLY A 71 17.06 14.99 14.82
C GLY A 71 16.30 14.34 13.65
N SER A 72 15.44 13.34 13.90
CA SER A 72 14.72 12.63 12.83
C SER A 72 13.33 13.20 12.58
N GLY A 73 13.24 14.25 11.75
CA GLY A 73 11.98 14.72 11.17
C GLY A 73 10.95 15.30 12.15
N GLU A 74 9.69 15.34 11.71
CA GLU A 74 8.58 15.93 12.47
C GLU A 74 8.21 15.12 13.73
N MET A 75 7.40 15.70 14.63
CA MET A 75 7.05 15.08 15.93
C MET A 75 6.51 13.65 15.81
N VAL A 76 5.63 13.39 14.83
CA VAL A 76 5.02 12.07 14.60
C VAL A 76 6.05 11.04 14.12
N GLU A 77 7.01 11.45 13.29
CA GLU A 77 8.11 10.56 12.87
C GLU A 77 9.04 10.22 14.03
N ARG A 78 9.33 11.19 14.90
CA ARG A 78 10.12 10.95 16.11
C ARG A 78 9.47 9.93 17.03
N GLU A 79 8.16 10.00 17.25
CA GLU A 79 7.40 9.02 18.06
C GLU A 79 7.45 7.59 17.45
N ARG A 80 7.42 7.49 16.12
CA ARG A 80 7.56 6.21 15.41
C ARG A 80 8.97 5.65 15.49
N TRP A 81 10.00 6.45 15.23
CA TRP A 81 11.39 6.03 15.36
C TRP A 81 11.73 5.62 16.78
N ARG A 82 11.21 6.34 17.79
CA ARG A 82 11.31 5.92 19.20
C ARG A 82 10.77 4.51 19.41
N THR A 83 9.56 4.25 18.92
CA THR A 83 8.93 2.93 19.05
C THR A 83 9.75 1.84 18.35
N ALA A 84 10.15 2.07 17.09
CA ALA A 84 10.90 1.11 16.29
C ALA A 84 12.28 0.80 16.90
N VAL A 85 13.03 1.83 17.29
CA VAL A 85 14.37 1.68 17.88
C VAL A 85 14.30 1.00 19.24
N ALA A 86 13.36 1.39 20.12
CA ALA A 86 13.22 0.78 21.44
C ALA A 86 12.90 -0.72 21.36
N VAL A 87 12.00 -1.08 20.46
CA VAL A 87 11.66 -2.48 20.16
C VAL A 87 12.87 -3.26 19.68
N GLU A 88 13.61 -2.73 18.71
CA GLU A 88 14.75 -3.42 18.12
C GLU A 88 15.88 -3.56 19.15
N LEU A 89 16.09 -2.53 19.97
CA LEU A 89 17.02 -2.57 21.09
C LEU A 89 16.60 -3.64 22.11
N GLY A 90 15.32 -3.68 22.48
CA GLY A 90 14.76 -4.70 23.39
C GLY A 90 14.96 -6.12 22.86
N ARG A 91 14.71 -6.35 21.57
CA ARG A 91 14.98 -7.63 20.89
C ARG A 91 16.45 -8.03 20.95
N MET A 92 17.36 -7.09 20.64
CA MET A 92 18.80 -7.36 20.64
C MET A 92 19.32 -7.66 22.05
N LEU A 93 18.88 -6.90 23.05
CA LEU A 93 19.22 -7.15 24.46
C LEU A 93 18.66 -8.50 24.93
N GLY A 94 17.40 -8.82 24.59
CA GLY A 94 16.76 -10.09 24.92
C GLY A 94 17.51 -11.30 24.35
N ARG A 95 17.94 -11.24 23.09
CA ARG A 95 18.76 -12.29 22.46
C ARG A 95 20.11 -12.51 23.14
N GLN A 96 20.59 -11.53 23.90
CA GLN A 96 21.81 -11.62 24.72
C GLN A 96 21.54 -12.06 26.17
N GLY A 97 20.29 -12.43 26.50
CA GLY A 97 19.89 -12.76 27.88
C GLY A 97 19.80 -11.54 28.80
N ARG A 98 19.95 -10.31 28.30
CA ARG A 98 19.90 -9.06 29.08
C ARG A 98 18.46 -8.59 29.24
N VAL A 99 17.61 -9.46 29.80
CA VAL A 99 16.16 -9.29 29.85
C VAL A 99 15.74 -8.04 30.65
N GLU A 100 16.30 -7.83 31.84
CA GLU A 100 15.92 -6.67 32.68
C GLU A 100 16.30 -5.34 32.01
N GLU A 101 17.43 -5.29 31.32
CA GLU A 101 17.85 -4.10 30.58
C GLU A 101 16.95 -3.87 29.36
N ALA A 102 16.55 -4.93 28.67
CA ALA A 102 15.59 -4.84 27.57
C ALA A 102 14.24 -4.28 28.04
N LEU A 103 13.74 -4.76 29.18
CA LEU A 103 12.49 -4.29 29.78
C LEU A 103 12.59 -2.82 30.20
N ALA A 104 13.70 -2.41 30.82
CA ALA A 104 13.90 -1.01 31.22
C ALA A 104 13.91 -0.03 30.03
N GLU A 105 14.52 -0.40 28.90
CA GLU A 105 14.51 0.42 27.68
C GLU A 105 13.11 0.51 27.06
N LEU A 106 12.33 -0.58 27.08
CA LEU A 106 10.95 -0.60 26.60
C LEU A 106 10.01 0.20 27.52
N GLU A 107 10.20 0.14 28.83
CA GLU A 107 9.47 0.97 29.80
C GLU A 107 9.73 2.45 29.58
N LYS A 108 11.00 2.85 29.37
CA LYS A 108 11.36 4.23 29.02
C LYS A 108 10.64 4.70 27.76
N ALA A 109 10.50 3.82 26.75
CA ALA A 109 9.75 4.14 25.54
C ALA A 109 8.25 4.34 25.81
N LEU A 110 7.63 3.50 26.66
CA LEU A 110 6.23 3.68 27.07
C LEU A 110 5.99 5.00 27.79
N VAL A 111 6.89 5.39 28.71
CA VAL A 111 6.82 6.69 29.41
C VAL A 111 6.86 7.84 28.41
N THR A 112 7.74 7.75 27.41
CA THR A 112 7.92 8.80 26.39
C THR A 112 6.72 8.92 25.46
N LEU A 113 6.08 7.81 25.10
CA LEU A 113 4.86 7.79 24.28
C LEU A 113 3.63 8.37 25.03
N GLY A 114 3.68 8.48 26.35
CA GLY A 114 2.62 9.08 27.16
C GLY A 114 1.25 8.42 26.97
N THR A 115 0.17 9.19 27.16
CA THR A 115 -1.23 8.68 27.14
C THR A 115 -2.04 9.18 25.95
N LYS A 116 -1.43 9.87 24.99
CA LYS A 116 -2.16 10.42 23.83
C LYS A 116 -2.83 9.31 23.01
N ARG A 117 -3.97 9.64 22.39
CA ARG A 117 -4.80 8.69 21.61
C ARG A 117 -4.07 8.16 20.37
N GLN A 118 -3.25 8.98 19.74
CA GLN A 118 -2.48 8.62 18.53
C GLN A 118 -1.39 7.57 18.78
N ASP A 119 -0.86 7.50 20.00
CA ASP A 119 0.29 6.65 20.36
C ASP A 119 -0.10 5.23 20.81
N VAL A 120 -1.41 4.92 20.88
CA VAL A 120 -1.91 3.61 21.36
C VAL A 120 -1.28 2.45 20.62
N ALA A 121 -1.18 2.54 19.28
CA ALA A 121 -0.58 1.45 18.51
C ALA A 121 0.91 1.27 18.85
N GLY A 122 1.66 2.36 19.02
CA GLY A 122 3.06 2.31 19.45
C GLY A 122 3.20 1.64 20.82
N ARG A 123 2.35 2.03 21.79
CA ARG A 123 2.32 1.41 23.13
C ARG A 123 2.02 -0.08 23.08
N VAL A 124 1.03 -0.51 22.29
CA VAL A 124 0.71 -1.93 22.10
C VAL A 124 1.92 -2.70 21.58
N TRP A 125 2.59 -2.19 20.55
CA TRP A 125 3.77 -2.84 19.97
C TRP A 125 4.96 -2.96 20.92
N VAL A 126 5.14 -1.98 21.81
CA VAL A 126 6.14 -2.06 22.88
C VAL A 126 5.72 -3.12 23.91
N ARG A 127 4.46 -3.12 24.36
CA ARG A 127 3.94 -4.12 25.32
C ARG A 127 3.98 -5.54 24.79
N LEU A 128 3.71 -5.77 23.51
CA LEU A 128 3.83 -7.08 22.87
C LEU A 128 5.28 -7.59 22.89
N GLU A 129 6.27 -6.71 22.69
CA GLU A 129 7.69 -7.08 22.81
C GLU A 129 8.07 -7.39 24.26
N MET A 130 7.66 -6.53 25.21
CA MET A 130 7.88 -6.77 26.63
C MET A 130 7.27 -8.11 27.08
N ALA A 131 6.04 -8.40 26.66
CA ALA A 131 5.37 -9.65 26.97
C ALA A 131 6.10 -10.87 26.37
N SER A 132 6.68 -10.72 25.17
CA SER A 132 7.49 -11.77 24.54
C SER A 132 8.78 -12.03 25.34
N LEU A 133 9.46 -10.98 25.79
CA LEU A 133 10.65 -11.10 26.65
C LEU A 133 10.33 -11.72 28.02
N LEU A 134 9.21 -11.32 28.63
CA LEU A 134 8.73 -11.88 29.89
C LEU A 134 8.35 -13.35 29.74
N ALA A 135 7.62 -13.72 28.69
CA ALA A 135 7.25 -15.11 28.43
C ALA A 135 8.49 -15.99 28.17
N GLY A 136 9.46 -15.50 27.39
CA GLY A 136 10.71 -16.20 27.11
C GLY A 136 11.67 -16.33 28.31
N SER A 137 11.47 -15.54 29.37
CA SER A 137 12.22 -15.61 30.64
C SER A 137 11.43 -16.31 31.75
N GLU A 138 10.45 -17.15 31.38
CA GLU A 138 9.57 -17.89 32.30
C GLU A 138 8.69 -17.01 33.23
N ARG A 139 8.66 -15.69 33.01
CA ARG A 139 7.79 -14.73 33.71
C ARG A 139 6.42 -14.61 33.04
N ARG A 140 5.83 -15.74 32.61
CA ARG A 140 4.57 -15.78 31.82
C ARG A 140 3.41 -15.06 32.50
N LYS A 141 3.24 -15.18 33.82
CA LYS A 141 2.21 -14.46 34.58
C LYS A 141 2.34 -12.94 34.48
N ALA A 142 3.57 -12.41 34.46
CA ALA A 142 3.80 -10.97 34.28
C ALA A 142 3.46 -10.53 32.85
N ALA A 143 3.79 -11.36 31.84
CA ALA A 143 3.42 -11.10 30.46
C ALA A 143 1.89 -11.08 30.27
N ILE A 144 1.20 -12.06 30.83
CA ILE A 144 -0.27 -12.16 30.84
C ILE A 144 -0.88 -10.92 31.48
N LYS A 145 -0.40 -10.53 32.67
CA LYS A 145 -0.87 -9.34 33.38
C LYS A 145 -0.71 -8.07 32.52
N LEU A 146 0.49 -7.85 31.97
CA LEU A 146 0.81 -6.69 31.13
C LEU A 146 -0.15 -6.54 29.93
N LEU A 147 -0.40 -7.64 29.22
CA LEU A 147 -1.27 -7.59 28.05
C LEU A 147 -2.75 -7.54 28.45
N THR A 148 -3.15 -8.17 29.56
CA THR A 148 -4.56 -8.13 30.02
C THR A 148 -4.95 -6.72 30.46
N GLU A 149 -4.12 -6.06 31.27
CA GLU A 149 -4.39 -4.72 31.80
C GLU A 149 -4.42 -3.63 30.72
N SER A 150 -3.83 -3.88 29.54
CA SER A 150 -3.82 -2.94 28.43
C SER A 150 -4.93 -3.16 27.38
N LEU A 151 -5.69 -4.26 27.47
CA LEU A 151 -6.81 -4.53 26.56
C LEU A 151 -7.90 -3.44 26.55
N PRO A 152 -8.28 -2.82 27.68
CA PRO A 152 -9.30 -1.75 27.69
C PRO A 152 -8.93 -0.54 26.80
N GLU A 153 -7.64 -0.31 26.55
CA GLU A 153 -7.17 0.75 25.65
C GLU A 153 -7.58 0.50 24.17
N LEU A 154 -8.02 -0.71 23.85
CA LEU A 154 -8.34 -1.20 22.50
C LEU A 154 -9.83 -1.47 22.26
N GLU A 155 -10.74 -0.98 23.11
CA GLU A 155 -12.18 -1.20 22.97
C GLU A 155 -12.80 -0.56 21.71
N SER A 156 -12.17 0.49 21.17
CA SER A 156 -12.64 1.16 19.95
C SER A 156 -12.72 0.21 18.75
N VAL A 157 -13.75 0.41 17.91
CA VAL A 157 -13.94 -0.29 16.62
C VAL A 157 -12.72 -0.16 15.72
N GLU A 158 -12.11 1.02 15.69
CA GLU A 158 -10.91 1.33 14.91
C GLU A 158 -9.69 0.47 15.30
N ARG A 159 -9.75 -0.17 16.48
CA ARG A 159 -8.65 -0.94 17.08
C ARG A 159 -8.94 -2.44 17.14
N ALA A 160 -10.02 -2.91 16.53
CA ALA A 160 -10.40 -4.32 16.52
C ALA A 160 -9.26 -5.25 16.10
N GLY A 161 -8.54 -4.89 15.03
CA GLY A 161 -7.38 -5.66 14.56
C GLY A 161 -6.23 -5.76 15.58
N LEU A 162 -5.86 -4.63 16.20
CA LEU A 162 -4.85 -4.60 17.27
C LEU A 162 -5.30 -5.40 18.49
N ARG A 163 -6.58 -5.29 18.86
CA ARG A 163 -7.19 -6.05 19.96
C ARG A 163 -7.12 -7.55 19.68
N ALA A 164 -7.47 -7.99 18.47
CA ALA A 164 -7.38 -9.38 18.05
C ALA A 164 -5.94 -9.89 18.08
N CYS A 165 -4.99 -9.13 17.53
CA CYS A 165 -3.57 -9.45 17.59
C CYS A 165 -3.06 -9.60 19.02
N GLN A 166 -3.45 -8.69 19.92
CA GLN A 166 -3.08 -8.76 21.33
C GLN A 166 -3.70 -9.98 22.01
N LYS A 167 -5.01 -10.24 21.82
CA LYS A 167 -5.68 -11.45 22.34
C LYS A 167 -5.05 -12.74 21.84
N ALA A 168 -4.69 -12.82 20.56
CA ALA A 168 -3.98 -13.96 20.00
C ALA A 168 -2.62 -14.17 20.67
N ARG A 169 -1.86 -13.08 20.92
CA ARG A 169 -0.59 -13.15 21.66
C ARG A 169 -0.79 -13.56 23.13
N LEU A 170 -1.86 -13.12 23.80
CA LEU A 170 -2.20 -13.64 25.13
C LEU A 170 -2.50 -15.15 25.06
N ALA A 171 -3.28 -15.58 24.07
CA ALA A 171 -3.67 -16.99 23.92
C ALA A 171 -2.45 -17.89 23.70
N GLU A 172 -1.48 -17.46 22.89
CA GLU A 172 -0.19 -18.14 22.72
C GLU A 172 0.57 -18.28 24.05
N ILE A 173 0.62 -17.21 24.86
CA ILE A 173 1.29 -17.23 26.16
C ILE A 173 0.56 -18.17 27.14
N TYR A 174 -0.78 -18.15 27.15
CA TYR A 174 -1.59 -19.08 27.96
C TYR A 174 -1.38 -20.54 27.53
N MET A 175 -1.34 -20.82 26.22
CA MET A 175 -1.00 -22.15 25.70
C MET A 175 0.37 -22.61 26.18
N ALA A 176 1.37 -21.72 26.13
CA ALA A 176 2.72 -22.02 26.62
C ALA A 176 2.79 -22.18 28.15
N ASP A 177 1.87 -21.58 28.92
CA ASP A 177 1.75 -21.74 30.36
C ASP A 177 0.94 -22.99 30.78
N GLY A 178 0.35 -23.71 29.81
CA GLY A 178 -0.49 -24.89 30.04
C GLY A 178 -1.97 -24.59 30.30
N GLU A 179 -2.35 -23.31 30.29
CA GLU A 179 -3.69 -22.79 30.57
C GLU A 179 -4.56 -22.79 29.30
N ARG A 180 -4.82 -23.99 28.76
CA ARG A 180 -5.51 -24.17 27.47
C ARG A 180 -6.91 -23.55 27.43
N ASP A 181 -7.67 -23.67 28.51
CA ASP A 181 -9.05 -23.15 28.56
C ASP A 181 -9.10 -21.63 28.40
N TRP A 182 -8.10 -20.92 28.94
CA TRP A 182 -7.97 -19.48 28.77
C TRP A 182 -7.59 -19.09 27.34
N ALA A 183 -6.70 -19.86 26.70
CA ALA A 183 -6.35 -19.64 25.30
C ALA A 183 -7.56 -19.86 24.37
N VAL A 184 -8.32 -20.94 24.57
CA VAL A 184 -9.56 -21.21 23.82
C VAL A 184 -10.57 -20.10 24.05
N THR A 185 -10.74 -19.65 25.30
CA THR A 185 -11.65 -18.54 25.62
C THR A 185 -11.29 -17.27 24.83
N LEU A 186 -10.00 -16.94 24.71
CA LEU A 186 -9.54 -15.78 23.93
C LEU A 186 -9.77 -15.96 22.42
N LEU A 187 -9.53 -17.15 21.88
CA LEU A 187 -9.81 -17.46 20.48
C LEU A 187 -11.31 -17.38 20.17
N GLU A 188 -12.17 -17.89 21.05
CA GLU A 188 -13.62 -17.78 20.91
C GLU A 188 -14.09 -16.33 21.03
N GLN A 189 -13.48 -15.53 21.90
CA GLN A 189 -13.74 -14.09 21.93
C GLN A 189 -13.35 -13.38 20.62
N ILE A 190 -12.29 -13.83 19.93
CA ILE A 190 -11.92 -13.31 18.61
C ILE A 190 -12.95 -13.76 17.58
N ARG A 191 -13.33 -15.04 17.59
CA ARG A 191 -14.31 -15.64 16.66
C ARG A 191 -15.68 -14.98 16.71
N HIS A 192 -16.10 -14.58 17.91
CA HIS A 192 -17.41 -13.98 18.16
C HIS A 192 -17.39 -12.45 18.24
N ASP A 193 -16.25 -11.80 17.99
CA ASP A 193 -16.17 -10.35 17.91
C ASP A 193 -16.85 -9.86 16.60
N PRO A 194 -17.94 -9.08 16.67
CA PRO A 194 -18.66 -8.63 15.48
C PRO A 194 -17.84 -7.66 14.60
N GLN A 195 -16.71 -7.14 15.11
CA GLN A 195 -15.82 -6.26 14.36
C GLN A 195 -14.74 -7.02 13.59
N LEU A 196 -14.67 -8.34 13.74
CA LEU A 196 -13.66 -9.21 13.14
C LEU A 196 -14.29 -10.18 12.14
N ASP A 197 -13.48 -10.61 11.17
CA ASP A 197 -13.88 -11.62 10.20
C ASP A 197 -13.17 -12.96 10.40
N ARG A 198 -13.60 -13.95 9.60
CA ARG A 198 -13.03 -15.30 9.62
C ARG A 198 -11.53 -15.30 9.38
N GLN A 199 -10.99 -14.41 8.55
CA GLN A 199 -9.55 -14.40 8.26
C GLN A 199 -8.73 -13.97 9.47
N GLN A 200 -9.19 -12.97 10.24
CA GLN A 200 -8.53 -12.56 11.48
C GLN A 200 -8.56 -13.68 12.53
N PHE A 201 -9.64 -14.44 12.59
CA PHE A 201 -9.71 -15.64 13.44
C PHE A 201 -8.72 -16.72 12.98
N MET A 202 -8.69 -17.05 11.69
CA MET A 202 -7.73 -18.03 11.13
C MET A 202 -6.27 -17.60 11.36
N ALA A 203 -5.98 -16.29 11.30
CA ALA A 203 -4.67 -15.73 11.62
C ALA A 203 -4.34 -15.87 13.12
N ALA A 204 -5.32 -15.68 14.00
CA ALA A 204 -5.17 -15.92 15.44
C ALA A 204 -4.88 -17.40 15.75
N GLU A 205 -5.64 -18.33 15.17
CA GLU A 205 -5.38 -19.77 15.33
C GLU A 205 -3.98 -20.13 14.83
N ALA A 206 -3.61 -19.67 13.64
CA ALA A 206 -2.29 -19.96 13.06
C ALA A 206 -1.15 -19.46 13.95
N LEU A 207 -1.29 -18.25 14.52
CA LEU A 207 -0.33 -17.65 15.44
C LEU A 207 -0.22 -18.47 16.73
N VAL A 208 -1.34 -18.83 17.35
CA VAL A 208 -1.35 -19.60 18.61
C VAL A 208 -0.77 -21.00 18.43
N GLU A 209 -1.00 -21.63 17.28
CA GLU A 209 -0.48 -22.95 16.94
C GLU A 209 0.96 -22.92 16.42
N GLY A 210 1.55 -21.74 16.21
CA GLY A 210 2.90 -21.60 15.66
C GLY A 210 3.02 -22.11 14.22
N ARG A 211 1.94 -22.11 13.45
CA ARG A 211 1.92 -22.56 12.05
C ARG A 211 1.85 -21.39 11.08
N GLU A 212 2.34 -21.60 9.87
CA GLU A 212 2.13 -20.64 8.79
C GLU A 212 0.65 -20.61 8.39
N LEU A 213 0.13 -19.40 8.17
CA LEU A 213 -1.20 -19.20 7.62
C LEU A 213 -1.19 -19.64 6.15
N LYS A 214 -1.89 -20.73 5.81
CA LYS A 214 -2.07 -21.16 4.42
C LYS A 214 -2.82 -20.06 3.65
N LYS A 215 -2.12 -19.41 2.72
CA LYS A 215 -2.67 -18.36 1.85
C LYS A 215 -3.30 -19.01 0.61
N GLU A 216 -4.59 -19.34 0.65
CA GLU A 216 -5.31 -19.63 -0.60
C GLU A 216 -5.62 -18.30 -1.30
N VAL A 217 -4.70 -17.85 -2.14
CA VAL A 217 -4.91 -16.67 -2.98
C VAL A 217 -5.80 -17.09 -4.14
N THR A 218 -7.10 -16.85 -4.02
CA THR A 218 -8.09 -17.19 -5.06
C THR A 218 -7.97 -16.32 -6.31
N GLY A 219 -7.23 -15.21 -6.23
CA GLY A 219 -7.07 -14.25 -7.32
C GLY A 219 -8.36 -13.52 -7.65
N ARG A 220 -9.34 -13.44 -6.73
CA ARG A 220 -10.65 -12.83 -6.95
C ARG A 220 -10.99 -11.80 -5.87
N LEU A 221 -11.77 -10.80 -6.26
CA LEU A 221 -12.34 -9.81 -5.34
C LEU A 221 -13.61 -10.34 -4.67
N ARG A 222 -13.77 -9.98 -3.40
CA ARG A 222 -14.98 -10.16 -2.61
C ARG A 222 -15.44 -8.80 -2.10
N LEU A 223 -16.75 -8.61 -2.09
CA LEU A 223 -17.38 -7.38 -1.63
C LEU A 223 -18.14 -7.63 -0.33
N ARG A 224 -17.86 -6.82 0.70
CA ARG A 224 -18.59 -6.81 1.97
C ARG A 224 -19.25 -5.45 2.16
N LYS A 225 -20.58 -5.44 2.32
CA LYS A 225 -21.39 -4.22 2.42
C LYS A 225 -21.73 -3.99 3.90
N GLU A 226 -21.10 -2.99 4.50
CA GLU A 226 -21.45 -2.50 5.83
C GLU A 226 -22.33 -1.24 5.71
N ASP A 227 -22.87 -0.76 6.82
CA ASP A 227 -23.75 0.42 6.83
C ASP A 227 -22.99 1.69 6.43
N ASP A 228 -21.81 1.90 7.03
CA ASP A 228 -21.01 3.11 6.86
C ASP A 228 -19.89 2.98 5.82
N TYR A 229 -19.61 1.77 5.32
CA TYR A 229 -18.56 1.55 4.32
C TYR A 229 -18.79 0.31 3.44
N LEU A 230 -17.99 0.23 2.38
CA LEU A 230 -17.89 -0.89 1.46
C LEU A 230 -16.46 -1.47 1.53
N ALA A 231 -16.32 -2.74 1.87
CA ALA A 231 -15.03 -3.42 1.91
C ALA A 231 -14.82 -4.23 0.62
N ILE A 232 -13.73 -3.96 -0.10
CA ILE A 232 -13.28 -4.71 -1.26
C ILE A 232 -12.04 -5.47 -0.85
N GLU A 233 -12.11 -6.79 -0.91
CA GLU A 233 -11.07 -7.67 -0.39
C GLU A 233 -10.57 -8.60 -1.48
N SER A 234 -9.25 -8.71 -1.63
CA SER A 234 -8.61 -9.86 -2.26
C SER A 234 -8.03 -10.74 -1.16
N GLU A 235 -8.54 -11.96 -1.05
CA GLU A 235 -8.17 -12.92 0.00
C GLU A 235 -6.66 -13.09 0.13
N GLY A 236 -6.14 -12.84 1.34
CA GLY A 236 -4.73 -12.94 1.68
C GLY A 236 -3.81 -11.90 1.03
N ARG A 237 -4.34 -10.91 0.29
CA ARG A 237 -3.56 -9.83 -0.35
C ARG A 237 -3.87 -8.46 0.25
N PHE A 238 -5.10 -7.98 0.12
CA PHE A 238 -5.45 -6.64 0.58
C PHE A 238 -6.93 -6.49 0.91
N GLU A 239 -7.25 -5.48 1.71
CA GLU A 239 -8.61 -4.95 1.88
C GLU A 239 -8.61 -3.43 1.69
N LEU A 240 -9.52 -2.92 0.84
CA LEU A 240 -9.82 -1.51 0.67
C LEU A 240 -11.19 -1.20 1.28
N ARG A 241 -11.30 -0.10 2.04
CA ARG A 241 -12.60 0.39 2.56
C ARG A 241 -12.97 1.72 1.92
N ILE A 242 -14.10 1.72 1.24
CA ILE A 242 -14.70 2.92 0.67
C ILE A 242 -15.75 3.42 1.66
N ALA A 243 -15.59 4.63 2.18
CA ALA A 243 -16.57 5.22 3.09
C ALA A 243 -17.83 5.63 2.34
N GLY A 244 -18.99 5.47 2.98
CA GLY A 244 -20.23 6.01 2.46
C GLY A 244 -21.44 5.28 3.01
N LYS A 245 -22.38 6.06 3.54
CA LYS A 245 -23.65 5.52 4.02
C LYS A 245 -24.48 5.03 2.84
N LYS A 246 -25.11 3.87 3.01
CA LYS A 246 -26.01 3.30 2.02
C LYS A 246 -27.16 4.27 1.73
N ASN A 247 -27.35 4.65 0.47
CA ASN A 247 -28.52 5.38 0.00
C ASN A 247 -29.38 4.46 -0.90
N LYS A 248 -30.47 4.96 -1.50
CA LYS A 248 -31.29 4.17 -2.44
C LYS A 248 -30.45 3.71 -3.65
N GLY A 249 -30.46 2.41 -3.95
CA GLY A 249 -29.77 1.82 -5.11
C GLY A 249 -28.29 1.49 -4.87
N GLN A 250 -27.45 1.66 -5.91
CA GLN A 250 -25.99 1.49 -5.84
C GLN A 250 -25.24 2.75 -5.39
N LEU A 251 -25.97 3.83 -5.11
CA LEU A 251 -25.40 5.12 -4.72
C LEU A 251 -25.09 5.15 -3.21
N ARG A 252 -23.92 5.67 -2.83
CA ARG A 252 -23.54 5.94 -1.42
C ARG A 252 -23.15 7.40 -1.26
N VAL A 253 -23.35 7.96 -0.07
CA VAL A 253 -22.94 9.35 0.23
C VAL A 253 -21.77 9.30 1.19
N SER A 254 -20.64 9.88 0.79
CA SER A 254 -19.44 10.00 1.61
C SER A 254 -19.36 11.38 2.25
N ASP A 255 -18.78 11.44 3.44
CA ASP A 255 -18.40 12.71 4.05
C ASP A 255 -17.32 13.41 3.22
N ALA A 256 -17.15 14.70 3.48
CA ALA A 256 -16.18 15.57 2.82
C ALA A 256 -14.76 14.97 2.86
N GLY A 257 -14.19 14.68 1.68
CA GLY A 257 -12.80 14.22 1.54
C GLY A 257 -12.48 12.85 2.12
N ARG A 258 -13.48 11.96 2.18
CA ARG A 258 -13.33 10.59 2.65
C ARG A 258 -13.90 9.60 1.63
N THR A 259 -13.11 9.26 0.61
CA THR A 259 -13.50 8.25 -0.38
C THR A 259 -12.98 6.87 0.04
N VAL A 260 -11.68 6.63 -0.11
CA VAL A 260 -11.04 5.38 0.31
C VAL A 260 -10.35 5.63 1.64
N THR A 261 -10.96 5.15 2.73
CA THR A 261 -10.52 5.47 4.10
C THR A 261 -9.53 4.47 4.66
N HIS A 262 -9.52 3.24 4.14
CA HIS A 262 -8.58 2.22 4.56
C HIS A 262 -8.01 1.43 3.40
N TRP A 263 -6.74 1.07 3.54
CA TRP A 263 -6.07 0.06 2.74
C TRP A 263 -5.23 -0.79 3.70
N PHE A 264 -5.51 -2.08 3.79
CA PHE A 264 -4.75 -3.04 4.59
C PHE A 264 -3.97 -3.97 3.67
N ASN A 265 -2.70 -4.21 4.00
CA ASN A 265 -1.89 -5.26 3.38
C ASN A 265 -2.10 -6.56 4.16
N LEU A 266 -3.03 -7.41 3.70
CA LEU A 266 -3.39 -8.66 4.38
C LEU A 266 -2.31 -9.74 4.23
N GLU A 267 -1.38 -9.57 3.29
CA GLU A 267 -0.28 -10.50 3.10
C GLU A 267 0.66 -10.51 4.32
N ASP A 268 0.82 -9.35 4.94
CA ASP A 268 1.76 -9.09 6.04
C ASP A 268 1.09 -8.72 7.37
N ASP A 269 -0.11 -8.17 7.29
CA ASP A 269 -0.92 -7.73 8.43
C ASP A 269 -2.33 -8.30 8.34
N PRO A 270 -2.48 -9.64 8.49
CA PRO A 270 -3.78 -10.31 8.40
C PRO A 270 -4.74 -9.86 9.51
N PHE A 271 -4.21 -9.26 10.58
CA PHE A 271 -5.01 -8.68 11.65
C PHE A 271 -5.57 -7.30 11.31
N ARG A 272 -5.12 -6.63 10.24
CA ARG A 272 -5.50 -5.25 9.89
C ARG A 272 -5.12 -4.26 11.00
N THR A 273 -3.94 -4.43 11.58
CA THR A 273 -3.40 -3.57 12.64
C THR A 273 -2.92 -2.21 12.14
N THR A 274 -2.74 -2.05 10.82
CA THR A 274 -2.23 -0.81 10.22
C THR A 274 -2.97 -0.42 8.96
N ASN A 275 -3.63 0.73 9.04
CA ASN A 275 -4.20 1.38 7.88
C ASN A 275 -3.10 2.09 7.07
N LEU A 276 -2.87 1.65 5.83
CA LEU A 276 -1.90 2.27 4.95
C LEU A 276 -2.30 3.68 4.51
N VAL A 277 -3.59 4.01 4.55
CA VAL A 277 -4.09 5.36 4.25
C VAL A 277 -3.82 6.34 5.40
N GLY A 278 -3.41 5.85 6.58
CA GLY A 278 -3.24 6.71 7.76
C GLY A 278 -4.54 7.39 8.18
N SER A 279 -4.52 8.71 8.35
CA SER A 279 -5.70 9.52 8.70
C SER A 279 -6.25 10.27 7.49
N GLY A 280 -7.37 9.82 6.92
CA GLY A 280 -8.04 10.56 5.84
C GLY A 280 -8.59 9.69 4.73
N SER A 281 -8.21 10.05 3.50
CA SER A 281 -8.53 9.37 2.26
C SER A 281 -7.25 9.06 1.50
N LEU A 282 -7.24 7.96 0.76
CA LEU A 282 -6.11 7.52 -0.09
C LEU A 282 -5.72 8.60 -1.08
N LEU A 283 -6.71 9.22 -1.72
CA LEU A 283 -6.56 10.36 -2.60
C LEU A 283 -7.60 11.42 -2.23
N GLN A 284 -7.23 12.69 -2.35
CA GLN A 284 -8.14 13.82 -2.28
C GLN A 284 -7.77 14.82 -3.38
N VAL A 285 -8.73 15.17 -4.24
CA VAL A 285 -8.50 16.07 -5.37
C VAL A 285 -8.99 17.48 -5.05
N SER A 286 -8.14 18.50 -5.20
CA SER A 286 -8.43 19.90 -4.82
C SER A 286 -8.37 20.87 -6.00
N ASP A 287 -9.06 22.03 -5.90
CA ASP A 287 -9.06 23.11 -6.91
C ASP A 287 -8.12 24.26 -6.52
N PRO A 288 -7.05 24.54 -7.28
CA PRO A 288 -6.19 25.68 -7.01
C PRO A 288 -6.82 27.05 -7.33
N ALA A 289 -7.92 27.10 -8.11
CA ALA A 289 -8.57 28.35 -8.51
C ALA A 289 -9.65 28.84 -7.51
N ALA A 290 -10.05 28.02 -6.54
CA ALA A 290 -10.98 28.45 -5.50
C ALA A 290 -10.28 29.47 -4.58
N ALA A 291 -10.92 30.63 -4.37
CA ALA A 291 -10.39 31.71 -3.49
C ALA A 291 -10.12 31.22 -2.05
N ASP A 292 -10.77 30.12 -1.65
CA ASP A 292 -10.42 29.24 -0.54
C ASP A 292 -9.80 27.96 -1.13
N GLN A 293 -8.49 27.94 -1.41
CA GLN A 293 -7.75 26.79 -1.96
C GLN A 293 -7.78 25.52 -1.06
N PHE A 294 -8.50 25.57 0.07
CA PHE A 294 -8.29 24.71 1.22
C PHE A 294 -9.57 24.32 1.98
N ARG A 295 -10.77 24.54 1.45
CA ARG A 295 -11.97 23.89 2.01
C ARG A 295 -12.13 22.50 1.40
N SER A 296 -12.13 21.50 2.29
CA SER A 296 -12.51 20.11 2.05
C SER A 296 -13.39 19.92 0.82
N THR A 297 -12.98 19.06 -0.12
CA THR A 297 -13.88 18.37 -1.06
C THR A 297 -15.20 18.10 -0.35
N GLY A 298 -16.31 18.65 -0.82
CA GLY A 298 -17.61 18.53 -0.17
C GLY A 298 -18.07 17.08 -0.04
N PRO A 299 -19.25 16.81 0.55
CA PRO A 299 -19.83 15.48 0.49
C PRO A 299 -19.85 14.98 -0.96
N GLY A 300 -19.53 13.71 -1.16
CA GLY A 300 -19.46 13.08 -2.47
C GLY A 300 -20.52 12.02 -2.66
N THR A 301 -20.92 11.77 -3.90
CA THR A 301 -21.67 10.57 -4.25
C THR A 301 -20.72 9.52 -4.80
N ILE A 302 -20.86 8.29 -4.33
CA ILE A 302 -20.13 7.13 -4.84
C ILE A 302 -21.12 6.26 -5.62
N GLU A 303 -20.82 6.07 -6.90
CA GLU A 303 -21.55 5.23 -7.85
C GLU A 303 -20.71 3.98 -8.13
N ILE A 304 -21.27 2.79 -7.92
CA ILE A 304 -20.62 1.54 -8.29
C ILE A 304 -20.84 1.33 -9.79
N LEU A 305 -19.76 1.22 -10.55
CA LEU A 305 -19.78 1.01 -12.00
C LEU A 305 -19.66 -0.48 -12.36
N GLU A 306 -18.82 -1.23 -11.63
CA GLU A 306 -18.65 -2.67 -11.82
C GLU A 306 -18.47 -3.37 -10.47
N ASP A 307 -19.17 -4.50 -10.27
CA ASP A 307 -19.09 -5.36 -9.08
C ASP A 307 -18.80 -6.80 -9.52
N LEU A 308 -17.57 -7.05 -9.98
CA LEU A 308 -17.16 -8.35 -10.51
C LEU A 308 -15.97 -8.93 -9.73
N PRO A 309 -15.89 -10.27 -9.58
CA PRO A 309 -14.74 -10.91 -8.93
C PRO A 309 -13.40 -10.64 -9.64
N ALA A 310 -13.41 -10.32 -10.93
CA ALA A 310 -12.21 -10.05 -11.72
C ALA A 310 -11.76 -8.58 -11.66
N ARG A 311 -12.70 -7.65 -11.36
CA ARG A 311 -12.50 -6.21 -11.38
C ARG A 311 -13.65 -5.49 -10.68
N PHE A 312 -13.34 -4.53 -9.82
CA PHE A 312 -14.33 -3.67 -9.19
C PHE A 312 -14.10 -2.23 -9.65
N ARG A 313 -15.16 -1.51 -10.01
CA ARG A 313 -15.08 -0.09 -10.39
C ARG A 313 -16.10 0.75 -9.66
N PHE A 314 -15.69 1.93 -9.25
CA PHE A 314 -16.60 2.94 -8.73
C PHE A 314 -16.13 4.34 -9.10
N ARG A 315 -17.08 5.27 -9.16
CA ARG A 315 -16.84 6.68 -9.40
C ARG A 315 -17.34 7.50 -8.23
N ARG A 316 -16.53 8.43 -7.75
CA ARG A 316 -16.88 9.42 -6.76
C ARG A 316 -17.05 10.78 -7.46
N ARG A 317 -18.19 11.45 -7.25
CA ARG A 317 -18.47 12.81 -7.75
C ARG A 317 -18.62 13.77 -6.58
N ASP A 318 -18.05 14.96 -6.71
CA ASP A 318 -18.25 16.05 -5.75
C ASP A 318 -19.67 16.65 -5.89
N LEU A 319 -20.37 16.86 -4.77
CA LEU A 319 -21.70 17.49 -4.77
C LEU A 319 -21.66 19.02 -4.71
N VAL A 320 -20.50 19.61 -4.39
CA VAL A 320 -20.39 21.05 -4.05
C VAL A 320 -19.58 21.83 -5.09
N SER A 321 -18.73 21.19 -5.89
CA SER A 321 -17.91 21.88 -6.89
C SER A 321 -18.75 22.25 -8.13
N SER A 322 -18.57 23.48 -8.62
CA SER A 322 -19.33 23.99 -9.77
C SER A 322 -18.89 23.35 -11.10
N GLY A 323 -17.68 22.80 -11.20
CA GLY A 323 -17.27 21.80 -12.20
C GLY A 323 -17.49 20.42 -11.63
N SER A 324 -18.23 19.56 -12.32
CA SER A 324 -18.55 18.21 -11.85
C SER A 324 -17.29 17.32 -11.95
N ARG A 325 -16.39 17.48 -10.99
CA ARG A 325 -15.17 16.69 -10.87
C ARG A 325 -15.49 15.29 -10.39
N PHE A 326 -14.68 14.35 -10.87
CA PHE A 326 -14.81 12.96 -10.47
C PHE A 326 -13.46 12.28 -10.25
N GLU A 327 -13.50 11.27 -9.40
CA GLU A 327 -12.45 10.26 -9.22
C GLU A 327 -13.05 8.91 -9.57
N GLU A 328 -12.50 8.21 -10.54
CA GLU A 328 -12.93 6.85 -10.90
C GLU A 328 -11.83 5.86 -10.58
N TYR A 329 -12.16 4.83 -9.81
CA TYR A 329 -11.22 3.81 -9.35
C TYR A 329 -11.54 2.48 -10.03
N THR A 330 -10.50 1.82 -10.55
CA THR A 330 -10.52 0.47 -11.10
C THR A 330 -9.60 -0.42 -10.28
N ILE A 331 -10.16 -1.43 -9.60
CA ILE A 331 -9.44 -2.27 -8.65
C ILE A 331 -9.37 -3.69 -9.20
N TYR A 332 -8.16 -4.26 -9.24
CA TYR A 332 -7.93 -5.65 -9.61
C TYR A 332 -7.61 -6.52 -8.37
N PRO A 333 -7.92 -7.83 -8.40
CA PRO A 333 -7.54 -8.78 -7.35
C PRO A 333 -6.03 -8.83 -7.08
N THR A 334 -5.22 -8.39 -8.04
CA THR A 334 -3.78 -8.39 -7.93
C THR A 334 -3.23 -7.34 -6.98
N GLY A 335 -4.04 -6.34 -6.62
CA GLY A 335 -3.61 -5.18 -5.82
C GLY A 335 -3.27 -3.95 -6.65
N GLN A 336 -3.37 -4.04 -7.98
CA GLN A 336 -3.30 -2.89 -8.88
C GLN A 336 -4.61 -2.10 -8.78
N VAL A 337 -4.51 -0.81 -8.47
CA VAL A 337 -5.63 0.13 -8.40
C VAL A 337 -5.34 1.28 -9.34
N PHE A 338 -6.14 1.45 -10.38
CA PHE A 338 -6.01 2.55 -11.34
C PHE A 338 -7.04 3.62 -11.00
N VAL A 339 -6.66 4.89 -11.07
CA VAL A 339 -7.52 6.03 -10.72
C VAL A 339 -7.47 7.05 -11.84
N LEU A 340 -8.64 7.37 -12.40
CA LEU A 340 -8.83 8.50 -13.31
C LEU A 340 -9.41 9.68 -12.54
N ILE A 341 -8.76 10.82 -12.67
CA ILE A 341 -9.19 12.09 -12.11
C ILE A 341 -9.48 13.02 -13.28
N GLY A 342 -10.62 13.71 -13.23
CA GLY A 342 -11.01 14.65 -14.28
C GLY A 342 -12.17 15.56 -13.91
N ASP A 343 -12.52 16.44 -14.85
CA ASP A 343 -13.71 17.30 -14.82
C ASP A 343 -14.68 16.86 -15.94
N GLU A 344 -15.98 16.89 -15.68
CA GLU A 344 -17.03 16.62 -16.68
C GLU A 344 -17.26 17.81 -17.64
N ARG A 345 -16.70 19.01 -17.39
CA ARG A 345 -16.79 20.16 -18.31
C ARG A 345 -15.98 19.94 -19.60
N SER A 346 -16.55 20.44 -20.71
CA SER A 346 -16.02 20.30 -22.08
C SER A 346 -14.58 20.83 -22.24
N PRO A 347 -13.69 20.17 -23.03
CA PRO A 347 -12.26 20.52 -23.20
C PRO A 347 -11.98 21.90 -23.82
N ALA A 348 -13.01 22.69 -24.12
CA ALA A 348 -12.89 24.00 -24.77
C ALA A 348 -12.67 25.18 -23.80
N ALA A 349 -12.60 24.97 -22.49
CA ALA A 349 -12.42 26.04 -21.52
C ALA A 349 -11.21 25.80 -20.60
N GLU A 350 -10.24 26.70 -20.73
CA GLU A 350 -9.11 26.99 -19.83
C GLU A 350 -7.95 25.99 -19.78
N SER A 351 -6.89 26.33 -20.52
CA SER A 351 -5.63 25.62 -20.66
C SER A 351 -4.74 25.55 -19.41
N ARG A 352 -5.27 25.63 -18.18
CA ARG A 352 -4.48 25.63 -16.93
C ARG A 352 -5.18 25.01 -15.71
N SER A 353 -6.03 24.02 -15.88
CA SER A 353 -6.58 23.27 -14.72
C SER A 353 -5.48 22.39 -14.10
N GLN A 354 -4.80 22.90 -13.08
CA GLN A 354 -3.88 22.09 -12.27
C GLN A 354 -4.70 21.13 -11.40
N SER A 355 -4.50 19.82 -11.58
CA SER A 355 -5.01 18.83 -10.64
C SER A 355 -4.06 18.74 -9.46
N VAL A 356 -4.58 18.97 -8.25
CA VAL A 356 -3.84 18.77 -7.00
C VAL A 356 -4.37 17.52 -6.32
N LEU A 357 -3.47 16.60 -6.03
CA LEU A 357 -3.73 15.37 -5.31
C LEU A 357 -3.13 15.45 -3.91
N THR A 358 -3.89 15.16 -2.88
CA THR A 358 -3.38 14.98 -1.52
C THR A 358 -3.44 13.52 -1.10
N THR A 359 -2.35 12.97 -0.56
CA THR A 359 -2.32 11.65 0.10
C THR A 359 -1.65 11.77 1.47
N ALA A 360 -2.01 10.88 2.39
CA ALA A 360 -1.30 10.73 3.66
C ALA A 360 0.17 10.38 3.41
N CYS A 361 1.03 10.87 4.30
CA CYS A 361 2.46 10.64 4.21
C CYS A 361 3.07 10.43 5.60
N ASN A 362 4.18 9.70 5.62
CA ASN A 362 5.15 9.81 6.70
C ASN A 362 6.36 10.53 6.12
N GLY A 363 6.71 11.66 6.72
CA GLY A 363 7.52 12.78 6.19
C GLY A 363 8.86 12.55 5.47
N ASN A 364 9.20 11.35 5.01
CA ASN A 364 10.40 11.05 4.23
C ASN A 364 10.07 10.30 2.94
N LEU A 365 9.73 11.04 1.88
CA LEU A 365 9.66 10.44 0.56
C LEU A 365 11.05 10.24 -0.04
N ASN A 366 11.37 9.00 -0.35
CA ASN A 366 12.65 8.63 -0.92
C ASN A 366 12.44 7.92 -2.27
N TRP A 367 12.14 8.66 -3.34
CA TRP A 367 12.54 8.39 -4.75
C TRP A 367 12.16 9.62 -5.60
N TRP A 368 13.05 10.63 -5.66
CA TRP A 368 12.87 11.79 -6.54
C TRP A 368 14.14 12.07 -7.31
N GLN A 369 14.00 12.32 -8.61
CA GLN A 369 15.01 13.02 -9.37
C GLN A 369 14.64 14.50 -9.35
N VAL A 370 15.30 15.27 -8.49
CA VAL A 370 15.19 16.73 -8.47
C VAL A 370 15.88 17.25 -9.73
N THR A 371 15.13 17.81 -10.66
CA THR A 371 15.68 18.65 -11.71
C THR A 371 15.42 20.10 -11.33
N ASP A 372 16.51 20.84 -11.19
CA ASP A 372 16.47 22.26 -10.91
C ASP A 372 16.14 22.99 -12.21
N SER A 373 14.88 23.39 -12.39
CA SER A 373 14.52 24.34 -13.44
C SER A 373 13.95 25.59 -12.80
N GLY A 374 14.79 26.62 -12.72
CA GLY A 374 14.44 27.95 -12.28
C GLY A 374 13.30 28.52 -13.12
N MET A 375 12.08 28.51 -12.58
CA MET A 375 11.04 29.47 -12.91
C MET A 375 10.23 29.83 -11.66
N GLY A 376 9.76 31.08 -11.63
CA GLY A 376 8.98 31.64 -10.53
C GLY A 376 7.60 31.01 -10.46
N TRP A 377 7.32 30.31 -9.36
CA TRP A 377 6.02 29.78 -8.99
C TRP A 377 5.62 30.35 -7.63
N PRO A 378 4.31 30.51 -7.31
CA PRO A 378 3.88 31.03 -6.03
C PRO A 378 4.02 29.98 -4.94
N GLY A 379 4.69 30.33 -3.85
CA GLY A 379 5.00 29.43 -2.71
C GLY A 379 6.43 28.89 -2.76
N ALA A 380 7.02 28.63 -1.59
CA ALA A 380 8.33 27.97 -1.47
C ALA A 380 8.12 26.44 -1.45
N PRO A 381 8.30 25.72 -2.57
CA PRO A 381 8.11 24.29 -2.58
C PRO A 381 9.20 23.60 -1.76
N ILE A 382 8.83 22.48 -1.13
CA ILE A 382 9.77 21.62 -0.40
C ILE A 382 10.67 20.89 -1.40
N THR A 383 10.13 20.52 -2.56
CA THR A 383 10.89 19.95 -3.68
C THR A 383 10.19 20.26 -5.01
N ARG A 384 11.00 20.59 -6.04
CA ARG A 384 10.56 20.61 -7.44
C ARG A 384 11.09 19.35 -8.10
N SER A 385 10.23 18.59 -8.78
CA SER A 385 10.64 17.35 -9.44
C SER A 385 10.05 17.27 -10.84
N GLU A 386 10.88 16.91 -11.80
CA GLU A 386 10.41 16.27 -13.03
C GLU A 386 10.65 14.77 -12.85
N GLY A 387 9.65 13.94 -13.12
CA GLY A 387 9.81 12.54 -12.84
C GLY A 387 8.74 11.67 -13.47
N CYS A 388 9.08 10.39 -13.54
CA CYS A 388 8.22 9.35 -14.08
C CYS A 388 7.67 8.43 -12.97
N LEU A 389 8.04 8.66 -11.71
CA LEU A 389 7.74 7.79 -10.58
C LEU A 389 7.37 8.65 -9.36
N LEU A 390 6.26 8.34 -8.69
CA LEU A 390 5.85 9.04 -7.48
C LEU A 390 5.75 8.06 -6.31
N LEU A 391 6.83 7.86 -5.60
CA LEU A 391 6.79 6.96 -4.46
C LEU A 391 6.16 7.66 -3.23
N ALA A 392 5.19 7.01 -2.59
CA ALA A 392 4.69 7.38 -1.26
C ALA A 392 5.25 6.46 -0.15
N SER A 393 6.56 6.19 -0.17
CA SER A 393 7.22 5.22 0.70
C SER A 393 8.46 5.76 1.41
N GLY A 394 8.46 5.58 2.72
CA GLY A 394 9.63 5.37 3.56
C GLY A 394 10.09 3.91 3.48
N LEU A 395 11.06 3.67 2.60
CA LEU A 395 12.21 2.77 2.79
C LEU A 395 11.95 1.46 3.56
N SER A 396 12.06 0.34 2.84
CA SER A 396 12.07 -1.01 3.38
C SER A 396 12.93 -1.10 4.65
N ILE A 397 12.28 -1.41 5.78
CA ILE A 397 12.95 -1.78 7.03
C ILE A 397 12.91 -3.32 7.09
N PRO A 398 13.96 -4.04 6.65
CA PRO A 398 13.89 -5.49 6.48
C PRO A 398 13.85 -6.24 7.82
N SER A 399 12.89 -7.15 7.94
CA SER A 399 12.62 -8.12 9.02
C SER A 399 11.71 -7.68 10.18
N ASN A 400 10.59 -8.41 10.29
CA ASN A 400 9.71 -8.63 11.43
C ASN A 400 9.03 -7.42 12.11
N ARG A 401 8.32 -6.54 11.37
CA ARG A 401 7.20 -5.75 11.92
C ARG A 401 6.35 -5.01 10.88
N ARG A 402 5.06 -4.86 11.26
CA ARG A 402 4.02 -3.87 10.91
C ARG A 402 4.14 -3.22 9.53
N SER A 403 3.20 -3.50 8.62
CA SER A 403 2.96 -2.69 7.42
C SER A 403 2.81 -1.22 7.84
N LEU A 404 3.43 -0.28 7.13
CA LEU A 404 3.38 1.14 7.46
C LEU A 404 2.62 1.89 6.37
N PRO A 405 2.00 3.06 6.65
CA PRO A 405 1.39 3.91 5.63
C PRO A 405 2.26 4.23 4.41
N ASP A 406 3.56 4.00 4.54
CA ASP A 406 4.60 4.11 3.53
C ASP A 406 4.67 2.94 2.55
N ASP A 407 3.83 1.92 2.66
CA ASP A 407 3.88 0.80 1.72
C ASP A 407 3.05 1.08 0.46
N LEU A 408 2.93 2.33 -0.03
CA LEU A 408 2.15 2.67 -1.23
C LEU A 408 3.03 3.22 -2.36
N LEU A 409 2.94 2.59 -3.53
CA LEU A 409 3.55 3.07 -4.77
C LEU A 409 2.50 3.81 -5.60
N LEU A 410 2.83 5.01 -6.08
CA LEU A 410 2.00 5.81 -6.98
C LEU A 410 2.75 6.05 -8.30
N LEU A 411 2.10 5.73 -9.41
CA LEU A 411 2.68 5.87 -10.74
C LEU A 411 1.73 6.70 -11.60
N PRO A 412 2.09 7.93 -12.01
CA PRO A 412 1.29 8.66 -12.98
C PRO A 412 1.34 7.96 -14.34
N SER A 413 0.28 8.06 -15.14
CA SER A 413 0.21 7.51 -16.51
C SER A 413 1.22 8.13 -17.47
N ARG A 414 1.53 9.42 -17.26
CA ARG A 414 2.50 10.16 -18.06
C ARG A 414 3.68 10.60 -17.20
N ALA A 415 4.86 10.53 -17.80
CA ALA A 415 6.03 11.24 -17.31
C ALA A 415 5.81 12.75 -17.44
N GLY A 416 6.08 13.53 -16.40
CA GLY A 416 5.86 14.98 -16.45
C GLY A 416 6.38 15.71 -15.22
N ARG A 417 6.29 17.04 -15.25
CA ARG A 417 6.60 17.87 -14.09
C ARG A 417 5.49 17.75 -13.05
N TYR A 418 5.86 17.60 -11.79
CA TYR A 418 4.91 17.74 -10.68
C TYR A 418 5.53 18.48 -9.50
N LEU A 419 4.70 19.24 -8.80
CA LEU A 419 5.09 19.96 -7.60
C LEU A 419 4.71 19.14 -6.38
N VAL A 420 5.59 19.12 -5.39
CA VAL A 420 5.32 18.44 -4.12
C VAL A 420 5.45 19.45 -2.99
N THR A 421 4.36 19.60 -2.23
CA THR A 421 4.29 20.47 -1.05
C THR A 421 3.68 19.71 0.13
N LEU A 422 3.97 20.15 1.36
CA LEU A 422 3.19 19.70 2.51
C LEU A 422 1.83 20.39 2.50
N ASP A 423 0.81 19.68 2.99
CA ASP A 423 -0.48 20.30 3.28
C ASP A 423 -0.31 21.26 4.48
N PRO A 424 -0.61 22.56 4.32
CA PRO A 424 -0.45 23.54 5.40
C PRO A 424 -1.36 23.30 6.62
N GLN A 425 -2.48 22.60 6.44
CA GLN A 425 -3.46 22.30 7.49
C GLN A 425 -3.16 20.95 8.18
N ASP A 426 -2.56 20.02 7.44
CA ASP A 426 -2.19 18.70 7.93
C ASP A 426 -0.78 18.33 7.44
N PRO A 427 0.29 18.70 8.16
CA PRO A 427 1.66 18.35 7.81
C PRO A 427 1.90 16.84 7.64
N ALA A 428 0.97 15.97 8.08
CA ALA A 428 1.00 14.54 7.79
C ALA A 428 0.50 14.18 6.38
N ARG A 429 0.25 15.16 5.50
CA ARG A 429 -0.23 14.96 4.13
C ARG A 429 0.62 15.70 3.11
N TRP A 430 0.78 15.06 1.96
CA TRP A 430 1.55 15.59 0.84
C TRP A 430 0.61 15.94 -0.30
N MET A 431 0.82 17.13 -0.86
CA MET A 431 0.10 17.65 -2.01
C MET A 431 0.98 17.53 -3.26
N PHE A 432 0.41 16.95 -4.30
CA PHE A 432 1.01 16.71 -5.60
C PHE A 432 0.26 17.51 -6.65
N SER A 433 0.88 18.54 -7.20
CA SER A 433 0.29 19.33 -8.27
C SER A 433 0.83 18.88 -9.62
N PHE A 434 -0.06 18.56 -10.55
CA PHE A 434 0.28 18.10 -11.90
C PHE A 434 -0.04 19.21 -12.92
N PRO A 435 0.89 20.14 -13.19
CA PRO A 435 0.69 21.25 -14.12
C PRO A 435 0.59 20.84 -15.59
N GLU A 436 1.09 19.65 -15.93
CA GLU A 436 1.09 19.09 -17.30
C GLU A 436 0.10 17.92 -17.45
N ALA A 437 -0.92 17.85 -16.60
CA ALA A 437 -2.02 16.90 -16.79
C ALA A 437 -2.55 17.02 -18.23
N GLY A 438 -2.82 15.88 -18.89
CA GLY A 438 -2.96 15.77 -20.34
C GLY A 438 -4.10 16.60 -20.96
N GLU A 439 -4.28 16.46 -22.28
CA GLU A 439 -5.38 17.11 -23.00
C GLU A 439 -6.73 16.92 -22.27
N GLY A 440 -7.42 18.02 -21.97
CA GLY A 440 -8.70 17.99 -21.25
C GLY A 440 -8.62 17.95 -19.72
N GLY A 441 -7.45 18.13 -19.10
CA GLY A 441 -7.33 18.26 -17.63
C GLY A 441 -7.56 16.95 -16.87
N ARG A 442 -7.31 15.81 -17.53
CA ARG A 442 -7.42 14.47 -16.95
C ARG A 442 -6.05 13.90 -16.60
N ILE A 443 -6.01 13.12 -15.52
CA ILE A 443 -4.82 12.36 -15.12
C ILE A 443 -5.23 10.95 -14.68
N ALA A 444 -4.51 9.95 -15.18
CA ALA A 444 -4.61 8.58 -14.70
C ALA A 444 -3.40 8.23 -13.82
N ILE A 445 -3.63 7.48 -12.76
CA ILE A 445 -2.64 7.09 -11.75
C ILE A 445 -2.81 5.61 -11.44
N GLN A 446 -1.73 4.85 -11.34
CA GLN A 446 -1.71 3.52 -10.76
C GLN A 446 -1.22 3.58 -9.31
N LEU A 447 -1.93 2.92 -8.41
CA LEU A 447 -1.62 2.72 -7.01
C LEU A 447 -1.46 1.22 -6.73
N ARG A 448 -0.54 0.87 -5.83
CA ARG A 448 -0.38 -0.50 -5.32
C ARG A 448 0.35 -0.51 -3.99
N VAL A 449 0.15 -1.57 -3.21
CA VAL A 449 1.02 -1.83 -2.06
C VAL A 449 2.43 -2.14 -2.57
N PHE A 450 3.43 -1.52 -1.96
CA PHE A 450 4.85 -1.71 -2.23
C PHE A 450 5.22 -3.17 -1.99
N PRO A 451 5.48 -3.96 -3.04
CA PRO A 451 5.82 -5.37 -2.89
C PRO A 451 7.16 -5.52 -2.15
N ARG A 452 7.26 -6.47 -1.22
CA ARG A 452 8.51 -6.69 -0.45
C ARG A 452 9.73 -7.00 -1.33
N ASN A 453 9.50 -7.58 -2.51
CA ASN A 453 10.54 -7.85 -3.49
C ASN A 453 10.98 -6.63 -4.31
N LEU A 454 10.44 -5.43 -4.05
CA LEU A 454 11.00 -4.18 -4.55
C LEU A 454 12.20 -3.78 -3.68
N ASP A 455 13.30 -4.51 -3.86
CA ASP A 455 14.59 -4.28 -3.23
C ASP A 455 15.52 -3.43 -4.11
N SER A 456 14.98 -2.66 -5.06
CA SER A 456 15.75 -1.68 -5.84
C SER A 456 14.87 -0.65 -6.56
N LEU A 457 15.46 0.49 -6.92
CA LEU A 457 14.85 1.44 -7.85
C LEU A 457 14.58 0.79 -9.21
N ASP A 458 15.47 -0.10 -9.68
CA ASP A 458 15.30 -0.83 -10.94
C ASP A 458 14.07 -1.75 -10.91
N ALA A 459 13.78 -2.34 -9.75
CA ALA A 459 12.57 -3.12 -9.57
C ALA A 459 11.31 -2.22 -9.61
N ALA A 460 11.33 -1.04 -8.99
CA ALA A 460 10.22 -0.08 -9.06
C ALA A 460 10.02 0.47 -10.50
N GLU A 461 11.13 0.68 -11.19
CA GLU A 461 11.20 1.09 -12.60
C GLU A 461 10.57 0.05 -13.54
N THR A 462 10.58 -1.23 -13.17
CA THR A 462 9.89 -2.29 -13.93
C THR A 462 8.37 -2.06 -13.90
N TYR A 463 7.79 -1.72 -12.75
CA TYR A 463 6.37 -1.37 -12.64
C TYR A 463 6.02 -0.08 -13.39
N ARG A 464 6.93 0.90 -13.34
CA ARG A 464 6.78 2.13 -14.11
C ARG A 464 6.74 1.85 -15.62
N LYS A 465 7.72 1.12 -16.14
CA LYS A 465 7.82 0.79 -17.57
C LYS A 465 6.68 -0.10 -18.05
N ASP A 466 6.17 -0.98 -17.18
CA ASP A 466 4.98 -1.76 -17.46
C ASP A 466 3.77 -0.84 -17.73
N TYR A 467 3.55 0.14 -16.84
CA TYR A 467 2.41 1.05 -16.93
C TYR A 467 2.54 2.18 -17.97
N GLN A 468 3.69 2.87 -18.02
CA GLN A 468 3.92 4.06 -18.86
C GLN A 468 4.48 3.75 -20.24
N SER A 469 4.85 2.50 -20.50
CA SER A 469 5.35 2.08 -21.81
C SER A 469 4.76 0.73 -22.17
N PRO A 470 3.42 0.63 -22.25
CA PRO A 470 2.70 -0.63 -22.44
C PRO A 470 3.13 -1.34 -23.73
N ALA A 471 2.94 -2.66 -23.76
CA ALA A 471 3.27 -3.49 -24.91
C ALA A 471 2.37 -3.16 -26.11
N LYS A 472 2.90 -3.23 -27.33
CA LYS A 472 2.05 -3.12 -28.52
C LYS A 472 1.30 -4.43 -28.73
N LEU A 473 -0.02 -4.34 -28.83
CA LEU A 473 -0.82 -5.49 -29.25
C LEU A 473 -0.82 -5.66 -30.76
N ARG A 474 -0.80 -6.91 -31.21
CA ARG A 474 -1.10 -7.28 -32.59
C ARG A 474 -2.33 -8.16 -32.62
N MET A 475 -3.25 -7.87 -33.54
CA MET A 475 -4.47 -8.65 -33.72
C MET A 475 -4.42 -9.42 -35.02
N ARG A 476 -4.98 -10.65 -35.00
CA ARG A 476 -5.18 -11.42 -36.25
C ARG A 476 -6.43 -10.97 -37.01
N ALA A 477 -7.45 -10.55 -36.28
CA ALA A 477 -8.71 -10.01 -36.78
C ALA A 477 -9.25 -8.99 -35.77
N GLY A 478 -9.97 -7.97 -36.24
CA GLY A 478 -10.37 -6.83 -35.43
C GLY A 478 -9.31 -5.72 -35.39
N LYS A 479 -9.44 -4.79 -34.45
CA LYS A 479 -8.51 -3.69 -34.24
C LYS A 479 -8.29 -3.41 -32.76
N VAL A 480 -7.12 -2.86 -32.43
CA VAL A 480 -6.89 -2.21 -31.13
C VAL A 480 -7.78 -0.96 -31.08
N ASP A 481 -8.44 -0.73 -29.95
CA ASP A 481 -9.33 0.41 -29.77
C ASP A 481 -8.59 1.53 -29.03
N THR A 482 -8.43 2.67 -29.70
CA THR A 482 -7.64 3.82 -29.24
C THR A 482 -8.51 5.02 -28.82
N ASP A 483 -9.84 4.87 -28.92
CA ASP A 483 -10.79 5.98 -28.75
C ASP A 483 -11.56 5.89 -27.41
N GLU A 484 -11.13 5.00 -26.50
CA GLU A 484 -11.75 4.83 -25.19
C GLU A 484 -11.43 6.03 -24.28
N ILE A 485 -12.41 6.49 -23.49
CA ILE A 485 -12.31 7.68 -22.60
C ILE A 485 -11.07 7.67 -21.69
N GLY A 486 -10.62 6.48 -21.32
CA GLY A 486 -9.52 6.24 -20.41
C GLY A 486 -8.16 5.95 -21.05
N ASP A 487 -8.11 5.86 -22.38
CA ASP A 487 -6.87 5.82 -23.16
C ASP A 487 -6.48 7.27 -23.44
N LEU A 488 -5.59 7.79 -22.60
CA LEU A 488 -5.25 9.20 -22.59
C LEU A 488 -4.30 9.56 -23.73
N ASN A 489 -3.61 8.60 -24.33
CA ASN A 489 -2.58 8.85 -25.35
C ASN A 489 -2.89 8.21 -26.72
N ALA A 490 -4.03 7.52 -26.84
CA ALA A 490 -4.53 6.83 -28.02
C ALA A 490 -3.58 5.71 -28.53
N ASP A 491 -2.91 4.99 -27.62
CA ASP A 491 -2.01 3.87 -27.96
C ASP A 491 -2.68 2.49 -27.85
N GLY A 492 -3.93 2.43 -27.37
CA GLY A 492 -4.72 1.22 -27.19
C GLY A 492 -4.62 0.59 -25.80
N TYR A 493 -3.82 1.17 -24.90
CA TYR A 493 -3.77 0.84 -23.49
C TYR A 493 -4.50 1.91 -22.69
N ASN A 494 -5.62 1.53 -22.10
CA ASN A 494 -6.43 2.43 -21.29
C ASN A 494 -5.78 2.58 -19.91
N GLU A 495 -5.12 3.72 -19.66
CA GLU A 495 -4.40 3.96 -18.40
C GLU A 495 -5.35 4.11 -17.21
N SER A 496 -6.60 4.54 -17.41
CA SER A 496 -7.59 4.64 -16.34
C SER A 496 -8.08 3.28 -15.80
N GLU A 497 -8.11 2.28 -16.68
CA GLU A 497 -8.58 0.93 -16.35
C GLU A 497 -7.42 -0.06 -16.24
N GLY A 498 -6.20 0.33 -16.62
CA GLY A 498 -5.02 -0.55 -16.62
C GLY A 498 -5.16 -1.76 -17.54
N CYS A 499 -5.77 -1.60 -18.70
CA CYS A 499 -6.03 -2.71 -19.60
C CYS A 499 -5.89 -2.32 -21.07
N TYR A 500 -5.51 -3.27 -21.90
CA TYR A 500 -5.55 -3.12 -23.34
C TYR A 500 -6.98 -3.28 -23.85
N VAL A 501 -7.39 -2.47 -24.82
CA VAL A 501 -8.74 -2.56 -25.40
C VAL A 501 -8.67 -2.98 -26.85
N VAL A 502 -9.45 -4.01 -27.18
CA VAL A 502 -9.51 -4.57 -28.53
C VAL A 502 -10.94 -4.75 -28.97
N ARG A 503 -11.23 -4.57 -30.27
CA ARG A 503 -12.58 -4.65 -30.82
C ARG A 503 -12.67 -5.59 -32.01
N GLY A 504 -13.72 -6.42 -32.04
CA GLY A 504 -14.08 -7.24 -33.20
C GLY A 504 -13.13 -8.42 -33.47
N GLY A 505 -12.36 -8.84 -32.47
CA GLY A 505 -11.43 -9.97 -32.55
C GLY A 505 -11.46 -10.83 -31.30
N ARG A 506 -10.96 -12.07 -31.42
CA ARG A 506 -10.88 -13.05 -30.31
C ARG A 506 -9.46 -13.50 -30.00
N THR A 507 -8.49 -13.13 -30.84
CA THR A 507 -7.09 -13.52 -30.68
C THR A 507 -6.22 -12.27 -30.67
N VAL A 508 -5.47 -12.13 -29.60
CA VAL A 508 -4.51 -11.04 -29.37
C VAL A 508 -3.13 -11.64 -29.19
N VAL A 509 -2.16 -11.03 -29.83
CA VAL A 509 -0.74 -11.32 -29.65
C VAL A 509 -0.17 -10.17 -28.84
N LEU A 510 0.26 -10.47 -27.62
CA LEU A 510 0.96 -9.54 -26.76
C LEU A 510 2.47 -9.79 -26.93
N ASP A 511 3.19 -8.77 -27.39
CA ASP A 511 4.64 -8.77 -27.50
C ASP A 511 5.19 -7.88 -26.39
N ALA A 512 5.80 -8.47 -25.36
CA ALA A 512 6.25 -7.74 -24.17
C ALA A 512 7.27 -6.64 -24.51
N GLY A 513 7.99 -6.79 -25.62
CA GLY A 513 9.05 -5.89 -26.03
C GLY A 513 10.19 -5.91 -25.01
N GLY A 514 10.73 -4.74 -24.68
CA GLY A 514 11.90 -4.63 -23.79
C GLY A 514 11.61 -4.73 -22.29
N ASN A 515 10.36 -4.86 -21.86
CA ASN A 515 9.96 -4.83 -20.45
C ASN A 515 8.98 -5.96 -20.12
N ASP A 516 9.06 -6.46 -18.89
CA ASP A 516 8.08 -7.39 -18.34
C ASP A 516 6.68 -6.77 -18.33
N ARG A 517 5.67 -7.58 -18.63
CA ARG A 517 4.24 -7.20 -18.55
C ARG A 517 3.59 -7.95 -17.42
N MET A 518 3.33 -7.23 -16.35
CA MET A 518 2.89 -7.82 -15.10
C MET A 518 1.37 -7.83 -15.06
N GLN A 519 0.82 -9.03 -15.10
CA GLN A 519 -0.62 -9.26 -14.96
C GLN A 519 -1.46 -8.46 -15.97
N PRO A 520 -1.15 -8.55 -17.29
CA PRO A 520 -1.86 -7.77 -18.29
C PRO A 520 -3.36 -8.11 -18.31
N ALA A 521 -4.18 -7.06 -18.39
CA ALA A 521 -5.61 -7.18 -18.62
C ALA A 521 -5.95 -6.79 -20.07
N ILE A 522 -6.85 -7.53 -20.69
CA ILE A 522 -7.33 -7.31 -22.07
C ILE A 522 -8.86 -7.28 -22.05
N LYS A 523 -9.42 -6.15 -22.48
CA LYS A 523 -10.85 -5.92 -22.65
C LYS A 523 -11.22 -6.14 -24.12
N PHE A 524 -12.00 -7.19 -24.37
CA PHE A 524 -12.50 -7.56 -25.69
C PHE A 524 -13.90 -7.00 -25.92
N LEU A 525 -14.02 -6.00 -26.78
CA LEU A 525 -15.27 -5.39 -27.21
C LEU A 525 -15.82 -6.12 -28.44
N SER A 526 -17.10 -6.48 -28.40
CA SER A 526 -17.78 -7.11 -29.55
C SER A 526 -17.01 -8.32 -30.10
N SER A 527 -16.51 -9.18 -29.21
CA SER A 527 -15.73 -10.39 -29.58
C SER A 527 -16.56 -11.40 -30.37
N GLY A 528 -17.89 -11.30 -30.31
CA GLY A 528 -18.85 -12.23 -30.90
C GLY A 528 -18.82 -13.60 -30.25
N VAL A 529 -18.16 -13.75 -29.09
CA VAL A 529 -18.17 -14.98 -28.30
C VAL A 529 -19.53 -15.12 -27.60
N ASN A 530 -20.08 -16.33 -27.59
CA ASN A 530 -21.29 -16.65 -26.84
C ASN A 530 -20.91 -17.50 -25.61
N GLY A 531 -21.45 -17.17 -24.44
CA GLY A 531 -21.18 -17.93 -23.19
C GLY A 531 -19.82 -17.60 -22.57
N ILE A 532 -19.30 -18.47 -21.70
CA ILE A 532 -17.97 -18.29 -21.10
C ILE A 532 -16.96 -19.01 -22.00
N PRO A 533 -16.08 -18.30 -22.73
CA PRO A 533 -15.15 -18.96 -23.63
C PRO A 533 -14.04 -19.70 -22.88
N ASP A 534 -13.45 -20.66 -23.57
CA ASP A 534 -12.17 -21.21 -23.18
C ASP A 534 -11.07 -20.20 -23.50
N VAL A 535 -10.15 -20.01 -22.55
CA VAL A 535 -8.97 -19.16 -22.74
C VAL A 535 -7.81 -20.06 -23.15
N LEU A 536 -7.29 -19.81 -24.35
CA LEU A 536 -6.07 -20.46 -24.83
C LEU A 536 -4.90 -19.48 -24.78
N VAL A 537 -3.78 -19.94 -24.23
CA VAL A 537 -2.48 -19.26 -24.26
C VAL A 537 -1.54 -20.11 -25.11
N ASP A 538 -1.01 -19.51 -26.17
CA ASP A 538 -0.15 -20.16 -27.17
C ASP A 538 -0.75 -21.48 -27.72
N GLY A 539 -2.08 -21.46 -27.89
CA GLY A 539 -2.84 -22.59 -28.44
C GLY A 539 -3.16 -23.71 -27.44
N LYS A 540 -2.76 -23.58 -26.17
CA LYS A 540 -3.08 -24.53 -25.09
C LYS A 540 -4.13 -23.96 -24.17
N LEU A 541 -5.03 -24.80 -23.66
CA LEU A 541 -6.02 -24.39 -22.65
C LEU A 541 -5.29 -23.91 -21.40
N ALA A 542 -5.56 -22.67 -20.98
CA ALA A 542 -4.97 -22.09 -19.79
C ALA A 542 -5.61 -22.67 -18.52
N GLU A 543 -4.81 -22.83 -17.46
CA GLU A 543 -5.34 -23.20 -16.16
C GLU A 543 -6.22 -22.08 -15.59
N ARG A 544 -7.36 -22.43 -14.99
CA ARG A 544 -8.29 -21.45 -14.40
C ARG A 544 -7.70 -20.63 -13.25
N SER A 545 -6.62 -21.10 -12.64
CA SER A 545 -5.84 -20.38 -11.62
C SER A 545 -4.93 -19.29 -12.22
N ALA A 546 -4.67 -19.33 -13.52
CA ALA A 546 -3.73 -18.42 -14.19
C ALA A 546 -4.39 -17.14 -14.73
N TYR A 547 -5.72 -17.07 -14.73
CA TYR A 547 -6.45 -15.90 -15.24
C TYR A 547 -7.79 -15.70 -14.53
N ASN A 548 -8.27 -14.46 -14.57
CA ASN A 548 -9.67 -14.14 -14.34
C ASN A 548 -10.35 -13.79 -15.65
N LEU A 549 -11.62 -14.20 -15.78
CA LEU A 549 -12.45 -13.91 -16.93
C LEU A 549 -13.81 -13.44 -16.43
N ALA A 550 -14.28 -12.30 -16.94
CA ALA A 550 -15.58 -11.76 -16.57
C ALA A 550 -16.24 -11.05 -17.75
N TRP A 551 -17.55 -11.23 -17.87
CA TRP A 551 -18.39 -10.39 -18.74
C TRP A 551 -18.60 -9.04 -18.07
N LEU A 552 -18.35 -7.98 -18.84
CA LEU A 552 -18.64 -6.58 -18.51
C LEU A 552 -19.96 -6.18 -19.16
N GLU A 553 -20.46 -4.98 -18.86
CA GLU A 553 -21.62 -4.43 -19.56
C GLU A 553 -21.35 -4.26 -21.08
N GLY A 554 -22.40 -4.38 -21.90
CA GLY A 554 -22.33 -4.12 -23.35
C GLY A 554 -21.59 -5.19 -24.19
N ASP A 555 -21.71 -6.47 -23.83
CA ASP A 555 -21.05 -7.60 -24.51
C ASP A 555 -19.52 -7.49 -24.58
N ALA A 556 -18.92 -6.83 -23.60
CA ALA A 556 -17.48 -6.77 -23.42
C ALA A 556 -16.99 -7.89 -22.50
N LEU A 557 -15.84 -8.49 -22.81
CA LEU A 557 -15.23 -9.54 -22.00
C LEU A 557 -13.87 -9.08 -21.50
N LEU A 558 -13.65 -9.15 -20.19
CA LEU A 558 -12.36 -8.88 -19.56
C LEU A 558 -11.61 -10.18 -19.30
N LEU A 559 -10.42 -10.30 -19.87
CA LEU A 559 -9.42 -11.30 -19.52
C LEU A 559 -8.32 -10.61 -18.70
N HIS A 560 -8.08 -11.06 -17.47
CA HIS A 560 -6.97 -10.59 -16.64
C HIS A 560 -6.02 -11.76 -16.38
N TRP A 561 -4.85 -11.73 -17.01
CA TRP A 561 -3.81 -12.73 -16.79
C TRP A 561 -3.16 -12.50 -15.42
N LEU A 562 -2.96 -13.54 -14.61
CA LEU A 562 -2.42 -13.41 -13.26
C LEU A 562 -0.89 -13.60 -13.19
N GLY A 563 -0.26 -14.00 -14.29
CA GLY A 563 1.18 -14.15 -14.43
C GLY A 563 1.88 -12.93 -15.05
N THR A 564 3.19 -13.05 -15.24
CA THR A 564 4.01 -12.07 -15.96
C THR A 564 4.29 -12.57 -17.37
N VAL A 565 4.31 -11.68 -18.36
CA VAL A 565 4.88 -11.93 -19.68
C VAL A 565 6.29 -11.35 -19.66
N SER A 566 7.32 -12.18 -19.76
CA SER A 566 8.69 -11.67 -19.61
C SER A 566 9.14 -10.84 -20.81
N ALA A 567 10.05 -9.89 -20.57
CA ALA A 567 10.68 -9.10 -21.61
C ALA A 567 11.25 -10.01 -22.72
N GLY A 568 11.02 -9.62 -23.97
CA GLY A 568 11.40 -10.38 -25.17
C GLY A 568 10.46 -11.54 -25.52
N GLU A 569 9.52 -11.90 -24.65
CA GLU A 569 8.54 -12.94 -24.93
C GLU A 569 7.31 -12.42 -25.66
N ARG A 570 6.65 -13.36 -26.34
CA ARG A 570 5.39 -13.12 -27.04
C ARG A 570 4.39 -14.20 -26.63
N MET A 571 3.24 -13.77 -26.11
CA MET A 571 2.14 -14.66 -25.78
C MET A 571 0.93 -14.40 -26.66
N VAL A 572 0.26 -15.47 -27.09
CA VAL A 572 -0.97 -15.42 -27.89
C VAL A 572 -2.16 -15.81 -27.02
N PHE A 573 -3.02 -14.84 -26.71
CA PHE A 573 -4.28 -15.05 -26.01
C PHE A 573 -5.39 -15.27 -27.04
N SER A 574 -6.19 -16.33 -26.88
CA SER A 574 -7.35 -16.61 -27.73
C SER A 574 -8.57 -17.01 -26.92
N LEU A 575 -9.73 -16.45 -27.28
CA LEU A 575 -11.04 -16.81 -26.75
C LEU A 575 -11.73 -17.77 -27.71
N ARG A 576 -12.17 -18.94 -27.24
CA ARG A 576 -12.77 -19.97 -28.08
C ARG A 576 -14.15 -20.41 -27.62
#